data_AF-A0A9D1Q5Z9-F1
#
_entry.id   AF-A0A9D1Q5Z9-F1
#
_cell.length_a   1.000
_cell.length_b   1.000
_cell.length_c   1.000
_cell.angle_alpha   90.00
_cell.angle_beta   90.00
_cell.angle_gamma   90.00
#
_symmetry.space_group_name_H-M   'P 1'
#
loop_
_entity.id
_entity.type
_entity.pdbx_description
1 polymer ?
#
loop_
_entity_poly.entity_id
_entity_poly.type
_entity_poly.pdbx_seq_one_letter_code
_entity_poly.pdbx_strand_id
1 'polypeptide(L)'
;MDRRVRHLRKRLEVLRPVPYAKEQEGKVYFGAWVTLVDDDDNTLFFRIVGADEIAHHQDYSSINSPIAKACLGKEIDEEVYVQTELLKKRWYIDNIFYGAPELIEDKIAAAKAK
;
A
#
# COMPACT_ATOMS: atom_id res chain seq x y z
N MET A 1 13.68 33.99 33.24
CA MET A 1 12.21 34.12 33.33
C MET A 1 11.65 34.18 31.93
N ASP A 2 10.80 33.30 31.46
CA ASP A 2 10.43 31.95 31.83
C ASP A 2 9.49 31.49 30.72
N ARG A 3 9.38 30.18 30.54
CA ARG A 3 8.28 29.55 29.78
C ARG A 3 8.19 29.98 28.33
N ARG A 4 9.24 29.61 27.57
CA ARG A 4 9.06 29.14 26.19
C ARG A 4 8.04 27.99 26.25
N VAL A 5 6.78 28.38 26.10
CA VAL A 5 5.61 27.55 25.80
C VAL A 5 6.04 26.66 24.64
N ARG A 6 6.62 25.51 24.93
CA ARG A 6 5.94 24.24 25.16
C ARG A 6 4.86 24.04 24.09
N HIS A 7 5.32 23.33 23.06
CA HIS A 7 4.83 21.99 22.80
C HIS A 7 3.69 21.77 21.79
N LEU A 8 3.35 22.71 20.89
CA LEU A 8 2.19 22.45 19.99
C LEU A 8 2.32 22.73 18.49
N ARG A 9 3.51 22.92 17.91
CA ARG A 9 3.61 23.15 16.44
C ARG A 9 4.83 22.52 15.77
N LYS A 10 5.07 21.22 16.00
CA LYS A 10 6.15 20.50 15.30
C LYS A 10 5.79 19.12 14.77
N ARG A 11 4.50 18.88 14.47
CA ARG A 11 4.03 17.63 13.85
C ARG A 11 2.89 17.83 12.84
N LEU A 12 2.93 18.90 12.06
CA LEU A 12 1.91 19.13 11.00
C LEU A 12 2.47 19.64 9.68
N GLU A 13 3.78 19.46 9.42
CA GLU A 13 4.41 20.04 8.23
C GLU A 13 5.50 19.13 7.63
N VAL A 14 5.23 17.83 7.47
CA VAL A 14 5.91 17.03 6.43
C VAL A 14 4.99 15.94 5.88
N LEU A 15 3.73 16.25 5.59
CA LEU A 15 3.01 15.54 4.54
C LEU A 15 3.16 16.40 3.29
N ARG A 16 4.28 16.24 2.57
CA ARG A 16 4.33 16.69 1.18
C ARG A 16 3.54 15.63 0.41
N PRO A 17 2.31 15.90 -0.09
CA PRO A 17 1.75 15.06 -1.13
C PRO A 17 2.76 15.09 -2.28
N VAL A 18 3.49 13.99 -2.47
CA VAL A 18 4.43 13.88 -3.57
C VAL A 18 3.57 13.93 -4.83
N PRO A 19 3.74 14.92 -5.71
CA PRO A 19 2.98 14.96 -6.95
C PRO A 19 3.28 13.69 -7.74
N TYR A 20 2.23 13.06 -8.25
CA TYR A 20 2.28 11.86 -9.09
C TYR A 20 3.34 12.05 -10.19
N ALA A 21 4.46 11.34 -10.07
CA ALA A 21 5.54 11.36 -11.05
C ALA A 21 5.48 10.07 -11.87
N LYS A 22 5.54 10.20 -13.19
CA LYS A 22 5.56 9.08 -14.14
C LYS A 22 6.71 8.09 -13.88
N GLU A 23 7.76 8.53 -13.20
CA GLU A 23 8.91 7.74 -12.75
C GLU A 23 8.64 6.84 -11.53
N GLN A 24 7.50 7.04 -10.84
CA GLN A 24 7.00 6.11 -9.82
C GLN A 24 6.09 5.03 -10.42
N GLU A 25 5.79 5.09 -11.73
CA GLU A 25 5.13 3.99 -12.43
C GLU A 25 6.00 2.74 -12.33
N GLY A 26 5.35 1.63 -11.99
CA GLY A 26 5.96 0.32 -12.04
C GLY A 26 6.36 -0.23 -10.68
N LYS A 27 6.56 0.57 -9.63
CA LYS A 27 6.99 0.07 -8.31
C LYS A 27 5.94 0.21 -7.22
N VAL A 28 5.92 -0.75 -6.30
CA VAL A 28 5.06 -0.71 -5.11
C VAL A 28 5.69 0.13 -3.99
N TYR A 29 5.01 1.19 -3.59
CA TYR A 29 5.38 2.04 -2.46
C TYR A 29 4.19 2.29 -1.52
N PHE A 30 4.41 3.16 -0.52
CA PHE A 30 3.36 3.60 0.38
C PHE A 30 2.24 4.32 -0.39
N GLY A 31 0.99 4.01 -0.07
CA GLY A 31 -0.20 4.53 -0.74
C GLY A 31 -0.57 3.84 -2.05
N ALA A 32 0.25 2.87 -2.50
CA ALA A 32 -0.03 2.06 -3.68
C ALA A 32 -1.16 1.08 -3.43
N TRP A 33 -2.02 0.92 -4.42
CA TRP A 33 -2.93 -0.20 -4.54
C TRP A 33 -2.22 -1.30 -5.32
N VAL A 34 -2.24 -2.50 -4.76
CA VAL A 34 -1.55 -3.66 -5.30
C VAL A 34 -2.55 -4.79 -5.45
N THR A 35 -2.54 -5.39 -6.64
CA THR A 35 -3.26 -6.62 -6.94
C THR A 35 -2.26 -7.74 -7.04
N LEU A 36 -2.38 -8.72 -6.15
CA LEU A 36 -1.59 -9.93 -6.16
C LEU A 36 -2.42 -11.08 -6.69
N VAL A 37 -1.78 -12.00 -7.40
CA VAL A 37 -2.37 -13.26 -7.86
C VAL A 37 -1.45 -14.41 -7.47
N ASP A 38 -2.02 -15.56 -7.11
CA ASP A 38 -1.25 -16.78 -6.85
C ASP A 38 -1.49 -17.87 -7.91
N ASP A 39 -0.80 -18.99 -7.78
CA ASP A 39 -0.86 -20.13 -8.71
C ASP A 39 -2.26 -20.77 -8.77
N ASP A 40 -3.01 -20.66 -7.67
CA ASP A 40 -4.38 -21.16 -7.52
C ASP A 40 -5.45 -20.13 -7.96
N ASP A 41 -5.07 -19.13 -8.76
CA ASP A 41 -5.93 -18.07 -9.29
C ASP A 41 -6.60 -17.19 -8.21
N ASN A 42 -6.12 -17.23 -6.95
CA ASN A 42 -6.65 -16.33 -5.94
C ASN A 42 -6.10 -14.92 -6.15
N THR A 43 -7.00 -13.95 -6.31
CA THR A 43 -6.67 -12.53 -6.35
C THR A 43 -6.71 -11.94 -4.93
N LEU A 44 -5.70 -11.16 -4.58
CA LEU A 44 -5.64 -10.44 -3.32
C LEU A 44 -5.35 -8.97 -3.59
N PHE A 45 -6.30 -8.12 -3.20
CA PHE A 45 -6.28 -6.70 -3.47
C PHE A 45 -6.16 -5.89 -2.17
N PHE A 46 -5.19 -4.98 -2.10
CA PHE A 46 -5.01 -4.13 -0.92
C PHE A 46 -4.30 -2.82 -1.23
N ARG A 47 -4.45 -1.87 -0.32
CA ARG A 47 -3.68 -0.63 -0.28
C ARG A 47 -2.64 -0.67 0.82
N ILE A 48 -1.40 -0.27 0.52
CA ILE A 48 -0.36 -0.11 1.54
C ILE A 48 -0.54 1.23 2.23
N VAL A 49 -0.89 1.21 3.51
CA VAL A 49 -1.10 2.41 4.34
C VAL A 49 -0.32 2.33 5.66
N GLY A 50 -0.36 3.40 6.45
CA GLY A 50 0.28 3.43 7.75
C GLY A 50 -0.48 2.58 8.77
N ALA A 51 0.19 2.12 9.82
CA ALA A 51 -0.46 1.38 10.92
C ALA A 51 -1.54 2.19 11.65
N ASP A 52 -1.52 3.52 11.53
CA ASP A 52 -2.52 4.43 12.09
C ASP A 52 -3.82 4.46 11.26
N GLU A 53 -3.77 4.06 9.98
CA GLU A 53 -4.87 4.23 9.01
C GLU A 53 -5.66 2.95 8.73
N ILE A 54 -5.23 1.79 9.22
CA ILE A 54 -5.84 0.48 8.90
C ILE A 54 -7.26 0.29 9.46
N ALA A 55 -7.66 1.05 10.49
CA ALA A 55 -8.92 0.81 11.20
C ALA A 55 -10.19 1.15 10.40
N HIS A 56 -10.04 1.84 9.27
CA HIS A 56 -11.18 2.45 8.56
C HIS A 56 -11.61 1.71 7.29
N HIS A 57 -10.80 0.78 6.75
CA HIS A 57 -11.11 0.05 5.53
C HIS A 57 -10.55 -1.38 5.56
N GLN A 58 -11.36 -2.37 5.15
CA GLN A 58 -10.94 -3.78 5.09
C GLN A 58 -9.81 -4.04 4.09
N ASP A 59 -9.72 -3.23 3.03
CA ASP A 59 -8.71 -3.38 1.98
C ASP A 59 -7.37 -2.72 2.34
N TYR A 60 -7.22 -2.17 3.55
CA TYR A 60 -6.03 -1.45 3.96
C TYR A 60 -5.06 -2.36 4.71
N SER A 61 -3.86 -2.50 4.16
CA SER A 61 -2.77 -3.23 4.79
C SER A 61 -1.71 -2.28 5.32
N SER A 62 -1.31 -2.49 6.57
CA SER A 62 -0.17 -1.78 7.15
C SER A 62 1.11 -2.06 6.38
N ILE A 63 1.94 -1.05 6.17
CA ILE A 63 3.33 -1.21 5.70
C ILE A 63 4.16 -2.18 6.57
N ASN A 64 3.76 -2.37 7.82
CA ASN A 64 4.41 -3.31 8.74
C ASN A 64 4.06 -4.78 8.48
N SER A 65 2.99 -5.06 7.73
CA SER A 65 2.54 -6.40 7.42
C SER A 65 3.56 -7.14 6.54
N PRO A 66 3.71 -8.47 6.69
CA PRO A 66 4.66 -9.25 5.90
C PRO A 66 4.38 -9.15 4.40
N ILE A 67 3.11 -9.05 4.00
CA ILE A 67 2.71 -8.88 2.60
C ILE A 67 3.13 -7.54 2.01
N ALA A 68 2.89 -6.45 2.74
CA ALA A 68 3.28 -5.11 2.30
C ALA A 68 4.81 -4.97 2.22
N LYS A 69 5.53 -5.54 3.19
CA LYS A 69 7.01 -5.57 3.17
C LYS A 69 7.55 -6.39 1.99
N ALA A 70 6.94 -7.53 1.68
CA ALA A 70 7.35 -8.37 0.56
C ALA A 70 7.11 -7.68 -0.79
N CYS A 71 6.06 -6.87 -0.90
CA CYS A 71 5.75 -6.12 -2.11
C CYS A 71 6.54 -4.82 -2.23
N LEU A 72 7.03 -4.24 -1.13
CA LEU A 72 7.67 -2.92 -1.16
C LEU A 72 8.91 -2.91 -2.08
N GLY A 73 8.92 -1.99 -3.05
CA GLY A 73 9.99 -1.83 -4.03
C GLY A 73 9.95 -2.80 -5.21
N LYS A 74 8.95 -3.67 -5.28
CA LYS A 74 8.74 -4.64 -6.36
C LYS A 74 7.95 -4.07 -7.53
N GLU A 75 8.13 -4.68 -8.70
CA GLU A 75 7.52 -4.23 -9.94
C GLU A 75 6.34 -5.09 -10.42
N ILE A 76 5.52 -4.58 -11.35
CA ILE A 76 4.51 -5.39 -12.04
C ILE A 76 5.21 -6.60 -12.68
N ASP A 77 4.55 -7.76 -12.66
CA ASP A 77 5.06 -9.06 -13.13
C ASP A 77 6.17 -9.68 -12.25
N GLU A 78 6.59 -9.03 -11.16
CA GLU A 78 7.50 -9.68 -10.20
C GLU A 78 6.79 -10.63 -9.25
N GLU A 79 7.50 -11.71 -8.90
CA GLU A 79 7.12 -12.62 -7.83
C GLU A 79 7.55 -12.10 -6.45
N VAL A 80 6.64 -12.25 -5.49
CA VAL A 80 6.85 -11.91 -4.08
C VAL A 80 6.55 -13.11 -3.21
N TYR A 81 7.43 -13.35 -2.24
CA TYR A 81 7.27 -14.43 -1.28
C TYR A 81 6.76 -13.86 0.03
N VAL A 82 5.50 -14.10 0.33
CA VAL A 82 4.88 -13.67 1.58
C VAL A 82 5.04 -14.80 2.58
N GLN A 83 5.88 -14.56 3.59
CA GLN A 83 6.04 -15.47 4.72
C GLN A 83 5.08 -15.04 5.83
N THR A 84 4.03 -15.81 6.06
CA THR A 84 3.19 -15.70 7.25
C THR A 84 3.70 -16.67 8.32
N GLU A 85 3.17 -16.58 9.54
CA GLU A 85 3.55 -17.45 10.67
C GLU A 85 3.34 -18.94 10.38
N LEU A 86 2.48 -19.27 9.40
CA LEU A 86 2.05 -20.64 9.11
C LEU A 86 2.55 -21.15 7.76
N LEU A 87 2.67 -20.29 6.74
CA LEU A 87 3.05 -20.70 5.39
C LEU A 87 3.85 -19.62 4.65
N LYS A 88 4.77 -20.07 3.80
CA LYS A 88 5.37 -19.23 2.74
C LYS A 88 4.55 -19.43 1.47
N LYS A 89 3.78 -18.41 1.08
CA LYS A 89 3.01 -18.43 -0.18
C LYS A 89 3.68 -17.51 -1.19
N ARG A 90 3.78 -17.98 -2.44
CA ARG A 90 4.27 -17.19 -3.58
C ARG A 90 3.10 -16.47 -4.21
N TRP A 91 3.29 -15.20 -4.50
CA TRP A 91 2.34 -14.33 -5.17
C TRP A 91 3.04 -13.60 -6.31
N TYR A 92 2.28 -13.11 -7.27
CA TYR A 92 2.75 -12.30 -8.39
C TYR A 92 2.01 -10.97 -8.40
N ILE A 93 2.71 -9.90 -8.77
CA ILE A 93 2.11 -8.57 -8.86
C ILE A 93 1.44 -8.42 -10.24
N ASP A 94 0.12 -8.47 -10.27
CA ASP A 94 -0.69 -8.31 -11.49
C ASP A 94 -0.83 -6.83 -11.87
N ASN A 95 -1.13 -5.98 -10.89
CA ASN A 95 -1.38 -4.56 -11.13
C ASN A 95 -0.98 -3.68 -9.95
N ILE A 96 -0.42 -2.50 -10.27
CA ILE A 96 -0.10 -1.45 -9.30
C ILE A 96 -0.71 -0.14 -9.78
N PHE A 97 -1.44 0.55 -8.91
CA PHE A 97 -1.95 1.87 -9.23
C PHE A 97 -1.99 2.80 -8.01
N TYR A 98 -1.91 4.09 -8.29
CA TYR A 98 -1.93 5.14 -7.29
C TYR A 98 -3.14 6.02 -7.52
N GLY A 99 -3.85 6.33 -6.44
CA GLY A 99 -5.03 7.18 -6.50
C GLY A 99 -5.78 7.21 -5.18
N ALA A 100 -6.48 8.31 -4.94
CA ALA A 100 -7.46 8.38 -3.87
C ALA A 100 -8.63 7.45 -4.22
N PRO A 101 -9.14 6.63 -3.28
CA PRO A 101 -10.19 5.65 -3.56
C PRO A 101 -11.40 6.24 -4.28
N GLU A 102 -11.77 7.48 -3.94
CA GLU A 102 -12.87 8.23 -4.58
C GLU A 102 -12.67 8.50 -6.08
N LEU A 103 -11.43 8.53 -6.58
CA LEU A 103 -11.09 8.82 -7.98
C LEU A 103 -10.85 7.56 -8.82
N ILE A 104 -10.63 6.42 -8.16
CA ILE A 104 -10.27 5.16 -8.82
C ILE A 104 -11.21 4.02 -8.43
N GLU A 105 -12.43 4.34 -7.98
CA GLU A 105 -13.42 3.37 -7.54
C GLU A 105 -13.72 2.32 -8.62
N ASP A 106 -13.80 2.74 -9.88
CA ASP A 106 -13.97 1.85 -11.04
C ASP A 106 -12.82 0.84 -11.17
N LYS A 107 -11.56 1.27 -10.95
CA LYS A 107 -10.39 0.39 -10.99
C LYS A 107 -10.34 -0.54 -9.79
N ILE A 108 -10.74 -0.06 -8.61
CA ILE A 108 -10.84 -0.88 -7.40
C ILE A 108 -11.90 -1.96 -7.59
N ALA A 109 -13.06 -1.60 -8.14
CA ALA A 109 -14.13 -2.55 -8.45
C ALA A 109 -13.68 -3.58 -9.48
N ALA A 110 -12.99 -3.16 -10.55
CA ALA A 110 -12.44 -4.06 -11.56
C ALA A 110 -11.40 -5.03 -10.98
N ALA A 111 -10.51 -4.56 -10.10
CA ALA A 111 -9.51 -5.40 -9.45
C ALA A 111 -10.13 -6.41 -8.46
N LYS A 112 -11.27 -6.07 -7.84
CA LYS A 112 -12.01 -6.97 -6.94
C LYS A 112 -12.92 -7.96 -7.67
N ALA A 113 -13.29 -7.67 -8.91
CA ALA A 113 -14.19 -8.51 -9.71
C ALA A 113 -13.47 -9.64 -10.48
N LYS A 114 -12.14 -9.73 -10.33
CA LYS A 114 -11.27 -10.72 -10.97
C LYS A 114 -11.01 -11.87 -10.01
#